data_AF-A0A7Y2BEP0-F1
#
_entry.id   AF-A0A7Y2BEP0-F1
#
_cell.length_a   1.000
_cell.length_b   1.000
_cell.length_c   1.000
_cell.angle_alpha   90.00
_cell.angle_beta   90.00
_cell.angle_gamma   90.00
#
_symmetry.space_group_name_H-M   'P 1'
#
loop_
_entity.id
_entity.type
_entity.pdbx_description
1 polymer ?
#
loop_
_entity_poly.entity_id
_entity_poly.type
_entity_poly.pdbx_seq_one_letter_code
_entity_poly.pdbx_strand_id
1 'polypeptide(L)'
;MTPRGVSAPGKAFLCGEYAVLSGAPSIVAAVGTRVVAKWTRLPPAPERLPPEANGAIAAAEGHFGAVRHHLSVDTRRLYDGPKKLGLGSSAAVAAASAAAIAALHGRDLEQDETRDRVFAAAWRGHSSVAPQGSGADVAAATYGGFLWFRALDGEPIVKPLDPPSSLVMLLIWTGDPVRTTDLLARVSRLRAQDPKRHDRCMAALAEQATEFAHAFRSDDGAGVIRRAKAYNTCMGALGVAAQAPIVNSKLRRVAAWAESHGGAAKPSGAGGGDLAVAFFSDPDAAERFAAACKNDGLRPLRAEMGAEGVRLLRVEESPIHPRLRRRTRWPHTL
;
A
#
# COMPACT_ATOMS: atom_id res chain seq x y z
N MET A 1 14.70 10.47 26.02
CA MET A 1 13.29 10.16 26.41
C MET A 1 12.89 8.88 25.71
N THR A 2 12.29 7.92 26.42
CA THR A 2 11.80 6.68 25.78
C THR A 2 10.71 7.05 24.77
N PRO A 3 10.79 6.58 23.51
CA PRO A 3 9.70 6.75 22.55
C PRO A 3 8.39 6.30 23.20
N ARG A 4 7.31 7.03 22.94
CA ARG A 4 5.96 6.69 23.44
C ARG A 4 5.06 6.14 22.33
N GLY A 5 5.65 5.75 21.20
CA GLY A 5 4.92 5.24 20.05
C GLY A 5 5.81 4.90 18.87
N VAL A 6 5.20 4.21 17.92
CA VAL A 6 5.72 3.89 16.59
C VAL A 6 4.71 4.34 15.54
N SER A 7 5.16 4.42 14.29
CA SER A 7 4.27 4.62 13.15
C SER A 7 4.66 3.71 12.00
N ALA A 8 3.66 3.31 11.21
CA ALA A 8 3.84 2.56 9.97
C ALA A 8 3.15 3.30 8.81
N PRO A 9 3.77 3.39 7.62
CA PRO A 9 3.15 3.99 6.45
C PRO A 9 1.99 3.14 5.94
N GLY A 10 1.10 3.76 5.17
CA GLY A 10 0.21 3.06 4.27
C GLY A 10 0.98 2.50 3.06
N LYS A 11 0.26 2.05 2.05
CA LYS A 11 0.85 1.50 0.82
C LYS A 11 0.02 1.77 -0.42
N ALA A 12 0.66 1.68 -1.57
CA ALA A 12 0.03 1.59 -2.88
C ALA A 12 0.68 0.45 -3.68
N PHE A 13 -0.13 -0.37 -4.35
CA PHE A 13 0.41 -1.29 -5.34
C PHE A 13 0.69 -0.52 -6.63
N LEU A 14 1.88 -0.69 -7.17
CA LEU A 14 2.25 -0.16 -8.47
C LEU A 14 1.95 -1.20 -9.57
N CYS A 15 2.18 -2.48 -9.29
CA CYS A 15 1.87 -3.59 -10.20
C CYS A 15 1.86 -4.94 -9.46
N GLY A 16 1.28 -5.97 -10.09
CA GLY A 16 1.30 -7.37 -9.61
C GLY A 16 0.07 -7.81 -8.82
N GLU A 17 -0.95 -6.98 -8.69
CA GLU A 17 -2.20 -7.35 -8.00
C GLU A 17 -2.87 -8.55 -8.67
N TYR A 18 -3.46 -9.43 -7.87
CA TYR A 18 -3.92 -10.77 -8.27
C TYR A 18 -2.77 -11.70 -8.67
N ALA A 19 -1.91 -11.34 -9.62
CA ALA A 19 -0.84 -12.20 -10.12
C ALA A 19 0.15 -12.64 -9.02
N VAL A 20 0.41 -11.76 -8.04
CA VAL A 20 1.25 -12.08 -6.87
C VAL A 20 0.71 -13.24 -6.03
N LEU A 21 -0.60 -13.48 -6.04
CA LEU A 21 -1.23 -14.63 -5.36
C LEU A 21 -0.89 -15.97 -6.03
N SER A 22 -0.40 -15.93 -7.27
CA SER A 22 0.07 -17.07 -8.04
C SER A 22 1.59 -17.05 -8.25
N GLY A 23 2.32 -16.29 -7.42
CA GLY A 23 3.78 -16.26 -7.44
C GLY A 23 4.41 -15.39 -8.53
N ALA A 24 3.65 -14.52 -9.20
CA ALA A 24 4.23 -13.47 -10.04
C ALA A 24 4.89 -12.37 -9.18
N PRO A 25 5.85 -11.60 -9.72
CA PRO A 25 6.37 -10.44 -9.00
C PRO A 25 5.30 -9.36 -8.82
N SER A 26 5.48 -8.53 -7.80
CA SER A 26 4.72 -7.31 -7.58
C SER A 26 5.67 -6.17 -7.21
N ILE A 27 5.22 -4.94 -7.46
CA ILE A 27 5.89 -3.74 -6.98
C ILE A 27 4.90 -2.96 -6.12
N VAL A 28 5.32 -2.64 -4.91
CA VAL A 28 4.52 -1.93 -3.91
C VAL A 28 5.34 -0.77 -3.35
N ALA A 29 4.70 0.37 -3.13
CA ALA A 29 5.30 1.54 -2.53
C ALA A 29 4.70 1.79 -1.14
N ALA A 30 5.54 2.12 -0.17
CA ALA A 30 5.12 2.70 1.08
C ALA A 30 4.63 4.14 0.85
N VAL A 31 3.50 4.49 1.47
CA VAL A 31 2.85 5.79 1.33
C VAL A 31 2.88 6.52 2.67
N GLY A 32 3.41 7.75 2.68
CA GLY A 32 3.68 8.57 3.89
C GLY A 32 2.46 8.96 4.73
N THR A 33 1.26 8.48 4.39
CA THR A 33 0.07 8.54 5.25
C THR A 33 0.12 7.42 6.29
N ARG A 34 0.48 7.76 7.53
CA ARG A 34 0.87 6.77 8.55
C ARG A 34 -0.22 6.44 9.57
N VAL A 35 -0.24 5.18 10.00
CA VAL A 35 -0.87 4.74 11.26
C VAL A 35 0.09 5.01 12.40
N VAL A 36 -0.45 5.41 13.56
CA VAL A 36 0.34 5.70 14.76
C VAL A 36 -0.12 4.80 15.90
N ALA A 37 0.79 3.98 16.43
CA ALA A 37 0.56 3.19 17.63
C ALA A 37 1.29 3.85 18.81
N LYS A 38 0.60 4.13 19.92
CA LYS A 38 1.17 4.74 21.13
C LYS A 38 0.99 3.82 22.31
N TRP A 39 1.94 3.85 23.24
CA TRP A 39 1.84 3.09 24.49
C TRP A 39 1.96 3.96 25.73
N THR A 40 1.25 3.56 26.78
CA THR A 40 1.36 4.11 28.14
C THR A 40 1.75 3.03 29.13
N ARG A 41 2.42 3.44 30.22
CA ARG A 41 2.80 2.54 31.34
C ARG A 41 1.66 2.26 32.31
N LEU A 42 0.66 3.15 32.36
CA LEU A 42 -0.53 3.00 33.21
C LEU A 42 -1.74 2.62 32.34
N PRO A 43 -2.69 1.81 32.84
CA PRO A 43 -3.86 1.41 32.08
C PRO A 43 -4.86 2.58 31.99
N PRO A 44 -5.20 3.07 30.79
CA PRO A 44 -6.49 3.68 30.51
C PRO A 44 -7.56 2.58 30.40
N ALA A 45 -8.82 2.97 30.25
CA ALA A 45 -9.92 2.06 29.94
C ALA A 45 -9.54 1.11 28.77
N PRO A 46 -10.02 -0.15 28.75
CA PRO A 46 -9.66 -1.10 27.70
C PRO A 46 -10.05 -0.55 26.32
N GLU A 47 -9.06 -0.22 25.49
CA GLU A 47 -9.28 0.16 24.11
C GLU A 47 -9.37 -1.13 23.28
N ARG A 48 -10.46 -1.28 22.51
CA ARG A 48 -10.61 -2.41 21.61
C ARG A 48 -9.75 -2.20 20.38
N LEU A 49 -8.64 -2.93 20.33
CA LEU A 49 -7.78 -2.94 19.15
C LEU A 49 -8.40 -3.76 18.00
N PRO A 50 -8.13 -3.40 16.74
CA PRO A 50 -8.53 -4.19 15.57
C PRO A 50 -7.98 -5.64 15.63
N PRO A 51 -8.67 -6.64 15.05
CA PRO A 51 -8.22 -8.03 15.04
C PRO A 51 -6.78 -8.21 14.52
N GLU A 52 -6.40 -7.49 13.47
CA GLU A 52 -5.06 -7.54 12.90
C GLU A 52 -3.98 -7.03 13.87
N ALA A 53 -4.31 -6.07 14.76
CA ALA A 53 -3.40 -5.59 15.79
C ALA A 53 -3.21 -6.67 16.87
N ASN A 54 -4.30 -7.28 17.34
CA ASN A 54 -4.24 -8.34 18.35
C ASN A 54 -3.43 -9.54 17.85
N GLY A 55 -3.66 -9.98 16.62
CA GLY A 55 -2.90 -11.07 16.01
C GLY A 55 -1.41 -10.73 15.85
N ALA A 56 -1.10 -9.49 15.44
CA ALA A 56 0.28 -9.05 15.27
C ALA A 56 1.02 -8.91 16.62
N ILE A 57 0.33 -8.43 17.66
CA ILE A 57 0.86 -8.37 19.03
C ILE A 57 1.18 -9.77 19.53
N ALA A 58 0.21 -10.69 19.49
CA ALA A 58 0.42 -12.06 19.96
C ALA A 58 1.57 -12.76 19.20
N ALA A 59 1.65 -12.57 17.88
CA ALA A 59 2.75 -13.08 17.08
C ALA A 59 4.09 -12.46 17.49
N ALA A 60 4.15 -11.13 17.69
CA ALA A 60 5.36 -10.43 18.08
C ALA A 60 5.83 -10.81 19.49
N GLU A 61 4.92 -11.02 20.44
CA GLU A 61 5.24 -11.53 21.78
C GLU A 61 5.85 -12.94 21.70
N GLY A 62 5.46 -13.76 20.73
CA GLY A 62 6.11 -15.04 20.44
C GLY A 62 7.55 -14.92 19.94
N HIS A 63 7.93 -13.78 19.32
CA HIS A 63 9.28 -13.52 18.82
C HIS A 63 10.17 -12.77 19.82
N PHE A 64 9.61 -11.82 20.58
CA PHE A 64 10.37 -10.91 21.44
C PHE A 64 10.14 -11.15 22.95
N GLY A 65 9.10 -11.89 23.32
CA GLY A 65 8.63 -12.08 24.69
C GLY A 65 7.37 -11.24 24.99
N ALA A 66 6.55 -11.72 25.92
CA ALA A 66 5.39 -10.97 26.40
C ALA A 66 5.81 -9.70 27.14
N VAL A 67 5.04 -8.61 26.99
CA VAL A 67 5.35 -7.34 27.67
C VAL A 67 4.07 -6.63 28.10
N ARG A 68 4.04 -6.15 29.34
CA ARG A 68 2.88 -5.40 29.84
C ARG A 68 2.82 -4.03 29.17
N HIS A 69 1.76 -3.80 28.41
CA HIS A 69 1.53 -2.53 27.72
C HIS A 69 0.04 -2.17 27.69
N HIS A 70 -0.23 -0.90 27.40
CA HIS A 70 -1.51 -0.49 26.86
C HIS A 70 -1.25 0.25 25.55
N LEU A 71 -1.76 -0.30 24.44
CA LEU A 71 -1.58 0.25 23.10
C LEU A 71 -2.86 0.93 22.64
N SER A 72 -2.73 2.12 22.07
CA SER A 72 -3.76 2.80 21.28
C SER A 72 -3.27 2.91 19.83
N VAL A 73 -4.18 2.77 18.87
CA VAL A 73 -3.84 2.79 17.44
C VAL A 73 -4.71 3.81 16.70
N ASP A 74 -4.08 4.89 16.25
CA ASP A 74 -4.72 5.94 15.48
C ASP A 74 -4.55 5.69 13.98
N THR A 75 -5.68 5.46 13.31
CA THR A 75 -5.74 5.20 11.86
C THR A 75 -6.37 6.34 11.07
N ARG A 76 -6.81 7.43 11.72
CA ARG A 76 -7.66 8.47 11.11
C ARG A 76 -7.10 9.08 9.83
N ARG A 77 -5.77 9.17 9.71
CA ARG A 77 -5.10 9.70 8.51
C ARG A 77 -5.34 8.87 7.25
N LEU A 78 -5.70 7.59 7.38
CA LEU A 78 -6.00 6.70 6.26
C LEU A 78 -7.49 6.67 5.89
N TYR A 79 -8.28 7.60 6.43
CA TYR A 79 -9.71 7.73 6.20
C TYR A 79 -10.06 9.14 5.74
N ASP A 80 -11.13 9.23 4.95
CA ASP A 80 -11.84 10.47 4.62
C ASP A 80 -13.23 10.40 5.25
N GLY A 81 -13.39 11.03 6.41
CA GLY A 81 -14.55 10.80 7.28
C GLY A 81 -14.68 9.30 7.62
N PRO A 82 -15.83 8.65 7.32
CA PRO A 82 -16.01 7.22 7.59
C PRO A 82 -15.41 6.30 6.52
N LYS A 83 -14.92 6.84 5.38
CA LYS A 83 -14.49 6.04 4.23
C LYS A 83 -12.99 5.76 4.28
N LYS A 84 -12.58 4.52 4.01
CA LYS A 84 -11.16 4.16 3.84
C LYS A 84 -10.62 4.75 2.54
N LEU A 85 -9.37 5.22 2.57
CA LEU A 85 -8.66 5.73 1.38
C LEU A 85 -8.06 4.64 0.49
N GLY A 86 -8.15 3.36 0.89
CA GLY A 86 -7.52 2.25 0.14
C GLY A 86 -6.00 2.12 0.35
N LEU A 87 -5.41 2.89 1.26
CA LEU A 87 -3.96 2.92 1.52
C LEU A 87 -3.44 1.77 2.41
N GLY A 88 -4.17 0.65 2.51
CA GLY A 88 -3.72 -0.51 3.29
C GLY A 88 -3.71 -0.33 4.81
N SER A 89 -4.76 0.26 5.39
CA SER A 89 -4.82 0.54 6.83
C SER A 89 -4.62 -0.69 7.71
N SER A 90 -5.13 -1.85 7.30
CA SER A 90 -5.02 -3.08 8.07
C SER A 90 -3.58 -3.60 8.15
N ALA A 91 -2.85 -3.57 7.03
CA ALA A 91 -1.43 -3.92 7.00
C ALA A 91 -0.58 -2.94 7.84
N ALA A 92 -0.86 -1.63 7.74
CA ALA A 92 -0.18 -0.61 8.53
C ALA A 92 -0.44 -0.77 10.05
N VAL A 93 -1.67 -1.13 10.44
CA VAL A 93 -2.02 -1.45 11.83
C VAL A 93 -1.25 -2.67 12.34
N ALA A 94 -1.19 -3.75 11.55
CA ALA A 94 -0.44 -4.95 11.92
C ALA A 94 1.06 -4.66 12.10
N ALA A 95 1.67 -3.95 11.14
CA ALA A 95 3.08 -3.57 11.19
C ALA A 95 3.39 -2.65 12.38
N ALA A 96 2.58 -1.61 12.61
CA ALA A 96 2.76 -0.71 13.75
C ALA A 96 2.60 -1.44 15.10
N SER A 97 1.67 -2.39 15.19
CA SER A 97 1.43 -3.13 16.43
C SER A 97 2.56 -4.11 16.74
N ALA A 98 3.06 -4.85 15.75
CA ALA A 98 4.24 -5.70 15.92
C ALA A 98 5.51 -4.89 16.25
N ALA A 99 5.72 -3.76 15.55
CA ALA A 99 6.84 -2.86 15.82
C ALA A 99 6.79 -2.25 17.23
N ALA A 100 5.59 -1.99 17.77
CA ALA A 100 5.45 -1.49 19.13
C ALA A 100 5.97 -2.49 20.17
N ILE A 101 5.71 -3.80 19.98
CA ILE A 101 6.24 -4.85 20.86
C ILE A 101 7.76 -4.92 20.77
N ALA A 102 8.33 -4.89 19.56
CA ALA A 102 9.78 -4.85 19.38
C ALA A 102 10.41 -3.63 20.09
N ALA A 103 9.83 -2.44 19.92
CA ALA A 103 10.29 -1.20 20.54
C ALA A 103 10.17 -1.20 22.08
N LEU A 104 9.11 -1.82 22.63
CA LEU A 104 8.93 -1.98 24.08
C LEU A 104 10.02 -2.87 24.72
N HIS A 105 10.60 -3.79 23.94
CA HIS A 105 11.78 -4.58 24.30
C HIS A 105 13.11 -3.89 23.99
N GLY A 106 13.08 -2.60 23.63
CA GLY A 106 14.28 -1.83 23.31
C GLY A 106 14.98 -2.28 22.02
N ARG A 107 14.29 -3.00 21.13
CA ARG A 107 14.82 -3.37 19.82
C ARG A 107 14.86 -2.15 18.91
N ASP A 108 15.96 -2.03 18.17
CA ASP A 108 16.12 -0.99 17.17
C ASP A 108 15.36 -1.37 15.90
N LEU A 109 14.40 -0.52 15.50
CA LEU A 109 13.56 -0.72 14.32
C LEU A 109 14.30 -0.39 13.01
N GLU A 110 15.51 0.14 13.06
CA GLU A 110 16.36 0.35 11.89
C GLU A 110 17.20 -0.89 11.55
N GLN A 111 17.34 -1.84 12.48
CA GLN A 111 18.05 -3.09 12.23
C GLN A 111 17.22 -4.08 11.41
N ASP A 112 17.84 -4.64 10.37
CA ASP A 112 17.20 -5.59 9.45
C ASP A 112 16.62 -6.81 10.18
N GLU A 113 17.37 -7.42 11.10
CA GLU A 113 16.88 -8.58 11.88
C GLU A 113 15.61 -8.25 12.69
N THR A 114 15.53 -7.03 13.24
CA THR A 114 14.33 -6.57 13.95
C THR A 114 13.18 -6.39 12.98
N ARG A 115 13.42 -5.77 11.82
CA ARG A 115 12.40 -5.55 10.79
C ARG A 115 11.86 -6.87 10.24
N ASP A 116 12.71 -7.85 10.01
CA ASP A 116 12.31 -9.18 9.53
C ASP A 116 11.38 -9.88 10.53
N ARG A 117 11.70 -9.81 11.82
CA ARG A 117 10.83 -10.34 12.89
C ARG A 117 9.53 -9.56 13.03
N VAL A 118 9.56 -8.24 12.90
CA VAL A 118 8.36 -7.40 12.88
C VAL A 118 7.47 -7.76 11.69
N PHE A 119 8.05 -7.93 10.50
CA PHE A 119 7.35 -8.31 9.29
C PHE A 119 6.71 -9.69 9.44
N ALA A 120 7.47 -10.68 9.92
CA ALA A 120 6.95 -12.04 10.15
C ALA A 120 5.78 -12.04 11.13
N ALA A 121 5.88 -11.30 12.23
CA ALA A 121 4.81 -11.15 13.22
C ALA A 121 3.58 -10.42 12.63
N ALA A 122 3.81 -9.30 11.95
CA ALA A 122 2.76 -8.50 11.33
C ALA A 122 2.03 -9.29 10.23
N TRP A 123 2.75 -10.05 9.40
CA TRP A 123 2.16 -10.93 8.41
C TRP A 123 1.29 -11.96 9.09
N ARG A 124 1.83 -12.74 10.05
CA ARG A 124 1.07 -13.78 10.74
C ARG A 124 -0.22 -13.23 11.35
N GLY A 125 -0.13 -12.07 12.00
CA GLY A 125 -1.29 -11.36 12.53
C GLY A 125 -2.29 -10.95 11.46
N HIS A 126 -1.83 -10.33 10.37
CA HIS A 126 -2.68 -9.88 9.28
C HIS A 126 -3.37 -11.05 8.56
N SER A 127 -2.64 -12.13 8.27
CA SER A 127 -3.18 -13.33 7.61
C SER A 127 -4.20 -14.09 8.45
N SER A 128 -4.20 -13.94 9.78
CA SER A 128 -5.28 -14.51 10.62
C SER A 128 -6.65 -13.90 10.33
N VAL A 129 -6.70 -12.68 9.79
CA VAL A 129 -7.91 -11.94 9.42
C VAL A 129 -8.14 -11.94 7.92
N ALA A 130 -7.06 -11.84 7.15
CA ALA A 130 -7.05 -11.77 5.68
C ALA A 130 -6.15 -12.86 5.08
N PRO A 131 -6.54 -14.15 5.16
CA PRO A 131 -5.68 -15.27 4.78
C PRO A 131 -5.34 -15.32 3.28
N GLN A 132 -6.08 -14.58 2.45
CA GLN A 132 -5.89 -14.51 0.99
C GLN A 132 -4.94 -13.38 0.55
N GLY A 133 -4.36 -12.62 1.49
CA GLY A 133 -3.40 -11.56 1.19
C GLY A 133 -2.02 -12.11 0.86
N SER A 134 -1.29 -11.46 -0.05
CA SER A 134 0.08 -11.87 -0.41
C SER A 134 1.14 -11.48 0.60
N GLY A 135 0.85 -10.56 1.53
CA GLY A 135 1.82 -9.97 2.46
C GLY A 135 2.61 -8.79 1.90
N ALA A 136 2.47 -8.43 0.62
CA ALA A 136 3.21 -7.32 0.00
C ALA A 136 2.87 -5.95 0.64
N ASP A 137 1.62 -5.75 1.06
CA ASP A 137 1.19 -4.55 1.77
C ASP A 137 1.77 -4.46 3.18
N VAL A 138 1.86 -5.59 3.89
CA VAL A 138 2.57 -5.69 5.17
C VAL A 138 4.07 -5.44 5.01
N ALA A 139 4.67 -5.93 3.92
CA ALA A 139 6.07 -5.67 3.59
C ALA A 139 6.31 -4.17 3.39
N ALA A 140 5.48 -3.49 2.59
CA ALA A 140 5.57 -2.05 2.39
C ALA A 140 5.42 -1.26 3.70
N ALA A 141 4.46 -1.66 4.55
CA ALA A 141 4.26 -1.03 5.86
C ALA A 141 5.44 -1.28 6.82
N THR A 142 6.17 -2.38 6.67
CA THR A 142 7.28 -2.73 7.57
C THR A 142 8.61 -2.14 7.08
N TYR A 143 9.01 -2.43 5.86
CA TYR A 143 10.32 -2.06 5.33
C TYR A 143 10.36 -0.64 4.75
N GLY A 144 9.24 -0.14 4.23
CA GLY A 144 9.18 1.17 3.57
C GLY A 144 9.66 1.15 2.13
N GLY A 145 9.86 2.34 1.56
CA GLY A 145 10.43 2.53 0.23
C GLY A 145 9.56 1.97 -0.90
N PHE A 146 10.21 1.64 -2.01
CA PHE A 146 9.64 0.84 -3.09
C PHE A 146 10.18 -0.58 -2.97
N LEU A 147 9.31 -1.57 -3.07
CA LEU A 147 9.67 -2.96 -2.87
C LEU A 147 9.26 -3.77 -4.09
N TRP A 148 10.20 -4.56 -4.59
CA TRP A 148 9.90 -5.76 -5.34
C TRP A 148 9.48 -6.85 -4.35
N PHE A 149 8.34 -7.47 -4.59
CA PHE A 149 7.81 -8.51 -3.72
C PHE A 149 7.35 -9.71 -4.53
N ARG A 150 7.68 -10.92 -4.07
CA ARG A 150 7.18 -12.18 -4.59
C ARG A 150 6.95 -13.15 -3.44
N ALA A 151 5.86 -13.90 -3.47
CA ALA A 151 5.64 -15.01 -2.56
C ALA A 151 5.60 -16.32 -3.36
N LEU A 152 6.53 -17.24 -3.09
CA LEU A 152 6.55 -18.58 -3.68
C LEU A 152 6.31 -19.58 -2.55
N ASP A 153 5.31 -20.44 -2.69
CA ASP A 153 4.97 -21.46 -1.69
C ASP A 153 4.79 -20.92 -0.25
N GLY A 154 4.34 -19.66 -0.14
CA GLY A 154 4.14 -18.98 1.15
C GLY A 154 5.40 -18.32 1.73
N GLU A 155 6.55 -18.45 1.06
CA GLU A 155 7.79 -17.78 1.45
C GLU A 155 7.95 -16.45 0.71
N PRO A 156 7.94 -15.31 1.43
CA PRO A 156 8.14 -14.02 0.80
C PRO A 156 9.59 -13.70 0.55
N ILE A 157 9.82 -13.16 -0.65
CA ILE A 157 11.06 -12.53 -1.04
C ILE A 157 10.76 -11.04 -1.23
N VAL A 158 11.43 -10.21 -0.44
CA VAL A 158 11.30 -8.75 -0.48
C VAL A 158 12.65 -8.16 -0.89
N LYS A 159 12.66 -7.26 -1.85
CA LYS A 159 13.87 -6.53 -2.27
C LYS A 159 13.56 -5.05 -2.42
N PRO A 160 14.37 -4.14 -1.85
CA PRO A 160 14.23 -2.71 -2.10
C PRO A 160 14.49 -2.40 -3.58
N LEU A 161 13.84 -1.36 -4.07
CA LEU A 161 13.98 -0.81 -5.41
C LEU A 161 14.07 0.71 -5.35
N ASP A 162 14.76 1.30 -6.31
CA ASP A 162 14.63 2.71 -6.63
C ASP A 162 13.61 2.90 -7.76
N PRO A 163 12.75 3.91 -7.70
CA PRO A 163 11.88 4.24 -8.81
C PRO A 163 12.68 4.77 -9.99
N PRO A 164 12.26 4.52 -11.25
CA PRO A 164 12.92 5.13 -12.39
C PRO A 164 12.97 6.65 -12.26
N SER A 165 14.12 7.24 -12.58
CA SER A 165 14.45 8.65 -12.38
C SER A 165 13.55 9.59 -13.21
N SER A 166 13.06 9.10 -14.35
CA SER A 166 12.09 9.78 -15.21
C SER A 166 10.63 9.65 -14.77
N LEU A 167 10.31 8.85 -13.75
CA LEU A 167 8.93 8.47 -13.43
C LEU A 167 8.30 9.39 -12.37
N VAL A 168 7.22 10.06 -12.75
CA VAL A 168 6.32 10.77 -11.85
C VAL A 168 5.10 9.90 -11.57
N MET A 169 4.77 9.72 -10.29
CA MET A 169 3.66 8.89 -9.86
C MET A 169 2.65 9.71 -9.07
N LEU A 170 1.36 9.47 -9.28
CA LEU A 170 0.27 10.13 -8.56
C LEU A 170 -0.75 9.10 -8.06
N LEU A 171 -1.32 9.37 -6.90
CA LEU A 171 -2.39 8.57 -6.32
C LEU A 171 -3.72 9.32 -6.46
N ILE A 172 -4.72 8.66 -7.04
CA ILE A 172 -6.06 9.23 -7.24
C ILE A 172 -7.08 8.40 -6.47
N TRP A 173 -7.74 8.99 -5.48
CA TRP A 173 -8.85 8.36 -4.77
C TRP A 173 -10.16 8.56 -5.53
N THR A 174 -10.89 7.47 -5.73
CA THR A 174 -12.12 7.43 -6.55
C THR A 174 -13.40 7.62 -5.72
N GLY A 175 -13.30 7.63 -4.39
CA GLY A 175 -14.40 7.97 -3.48
C GLY A 175 -15.30 6.80 -3.03
N ASP A 176 -15.13 5.62 -3.62
CA ASP A 176 -15.93 4.42 -3.32
C ASP A 176 -15.07 3.36 -2.63
N PRO A 177 -15.27 3.10 -1.33
CA PRO A 177 -14.50 2.07 -0.64
C PRO A 177 -14.89 0.68 -1.16
N VAL A 178 -13.90 -0.20 -1.34
CA VAL A 178 -14.14 -1.57 -1.85
C VAL A 178 -13.78 -2.63 -0.82
N ARG A 179 -14.65 -3.63 -0.72
CA ARG A 179 -14.33 -4.87 -0.01
C ARG A 179 -13.52 -5.77 -0.93
N THR A 180 -12.20 -5.76 -0.74
CA THR A 180 -11.26 -6.61 -1.49
C THR A 180 -11.68 -8.09 -1.45
N THR A 181 -12.22 -8.57 -0.32
CA THR A 181 -12.74 -9.93 -0.15
C THR A 181 -13.79 -10.32 -1.19
N ASP A 182 -14.65 -9.39 -1.58
CA ASP A 182 -15.76 -9.65 -2.50
C ASP A 182 -15.24 -9.82 -3.94
N LEU A 183 -14.23 -9.04 -4.32
CA LEU A 183 -13.57 -9.18 -5.61
C LEU A 183 -12.75 -10.46 -5.71
N LEU A 184 -12.01 -10.80 -4.64
CA LEU A 184 -11.26 -12.06 -4.57
C LEU A 184 -12.19 -13.28 -4.64
N ALA A 185 -13.35 -13.24 -3.96
CA ALA A 185 -14.34 -14.31 -4.04
C ALA A 185 -14.88 -14.50 -5.46
N ARG A 186 -15.10 -13.42 -6.22
CA ARG A 186 -15.52 -13.50 -7.63
C ARG A 186 -14.44 -14.09 -8.53
N VAL A 187 -13.18 -13.70 -8.35
CA VAL A 187 -12.04 -14.29 -9.09
C VAL A 187 -11.86 -15.77 -8.73
N SER A 188 -12.00 -16.14 -7.45
CA SER A 188 -11.99 -17.53 -7.02
C SER A 188 -13.13 -18.35 -7.63
N ARG A 189 -14.31 -17.75 -7.80
CA ARG A 189 -15.43 -18.41 -8.48
C ARG A 189 -15.12 -18.64 -9.97
N LEU A 190 -14.52 -17.66 -10.65
CA LEU A 190 -14.05 -17.85 -12.02
C LEU A 190 -13.06 -19.01 -12.12
N ARG A 191 -12.11 -19.10 -11.19
CA ARG A 191 -11.15 -20.23 -11.13
C ARG A 191 -11.85 -21.59 -11.05
N ALA A 192 -12.92 -21.70 -10.28
CA ALA A 192 -13.67 -22.94 -10.13
C ALA A 192 -14.55 -23.27 -11.35
N GLN A 193 -15.15 -22.25 -11.98
CA GLN A 193 -16.14 -22.43 -13.06
C GLN A 193 -15.51 -22.53 -14.46
N ASP A 194 -14.46 -21.76 -14.73
CA ASP A 194 -13.73 -21.75 -16.00
C ASP A 194 -12.22 -21.58 -15.73
N PRO A 195 -11.53 -22.66 -15.27
CA PRO A 195 -10.11 -22.62 -14.97
C PRO A 195 -9.28 -22.14 -16.17
N LYS A 196 -9.62 -22.56 -17.39
CA LYS A 196 -8.89 -22.17 -18.60
C LYS A 196 -8.96 -20.66 -18.86
N ARG A 197 -10.11 -20.02 -18.63
CA ARG A 197 -10.24 -18.57 -18.78
C ARG A 197 -9.58 -17.83 -17.62
N HIS A 198 -9.73 -18.32 -16.40
CA HIS A 198 -9.01 -17.80 -15.23
C HIS A 198 -7.50 -17.78 -15.50
N ASP A 199 -6.92 -18.92 -15.86
CA ASP A 199 -5.48 -19.09 -16.01
C ASP A 199 -4.93 -18.23 -17.15
N ARG A 200 -5.69 -18.07 -18.24
CA ARG A 200 -5.35 -17.12 -19.31
C ARG A 200 -5.28 -15.67 -18.81
N CYS A 201 -6.26 -15.23 -18.01
CA CYS A 201 -6.23 -13.90 -17.43
C CYS A 201 -5.06 -13.71 -16.45
N MET A 202 -4.81 -14.71 -15.60
CA MET A 202 -3.71 -14.67 -14.63
C MET A 202 -2.33 -14.70 -15.29
N ALA A 203 -2.16 -15.49 -16.35
CA ALA A 203 -0.92 -15.53 -17.13
C ALA A 203 -0.63 -14.18 -17.79
N ALA A 204 -1.64 -13.53 -18.39
CA ALA A 204 -1.49 -12.20 -18.97
C ALA A 204 -1.10 -11.14 -17.92
N LEU A 205 -1.69 -11.19 -16.72
CA LEU A 205 -1.27 -10.33 -15.61
C LEU A 205 0.16 -10.62 -15.17
N ALA A 206 0.53 -11.89 -15.01
CA ALA A 206 1.87 -12.30 -14.59
C ALA A 206 2.96 -11.86 -15.58
N GLU A 207 2.68 -11.95 -16.88
CA GLU A 207 3.56 -11.45 -17.94
C GLU A 207 3.76 -9.94 -17.80
N GLN A 208 2.67 -9.16 -17.74
CA GLN A 208 2.79 -7.70 -17.61
C GLN A 208 3.44 -7.28 -16.28
N ALA A 209 3.23 -8.01 -15.18
CA ALA A 209 3.91 -7.77 -13.91
C ALA A 209 5.41 -8.01 -13.97
N THR A 210 5.82 -9.08 -14.67
CA THR A 210 7.24 -9.41 -14.88
C THR A 210 7.93 -8.33 -15.71
N GLU A 211 7.29 -7.91 -16.80
CA GLU A 211 7.79 -6.86 -17.67
C GLU A 211 7.81 -5.49 -17.01
N PHE A 212 6.78 -5.16 -16.22
CA PHE A 212 6.75 -3.93 -15.40
C PHE A 212 7.92 -3.93 -14.42
N ALA A 213 8.16 -5.05 -13.72
CA ALA A 213 9.26 -5.16 -12.77
C ALA A 213 10.63 -5.11 -13.44
N HIS A 214 10.76 -5.59 -14.67
CA HIS A 214 11.96 -5.39 -15.48
C HIS A 214 12.17 -3.90 -15.80
N ALA A 215 11.17 -3.23 -16.38
CA ALA A 215 11.27 -1.81 -16.72
C ALA A 215 11.59 -0.92 -15.50
N PHE A 216 10.97 -1.22 -14.35
CA PHE A 216 11.21 -0.48 -13.11
C PHE A 216 12.67 -0.62 -12.61
N ARG A 217 13.26 -1.82 -12.70
CA ARG A 217 14.65 -2.06 -12.29
C ARG A 217 15.68 -1.52 -13.27
N SER A 218 15.30 -1.35 -14.52
CA SER A 218 16.19 -0.91 -15.60
C SER A 218 16.12 0.60 -15.88
N ASP A 219 15.55 1.39 -14.95
CA ASP A 219 15.35 2.84 -15.09
C ASP A 219 14.53 3.24 -16.35
N ASP A 220 13.68 2.34 -16.85
CA ASP A 220 12.86 2.55 -18.06
C ASP A 220 11.46 3.06 -17.69
N GLY A 221 11.37 4.37 -17.41
CA GLY A 221 10.09 5.03 -17.07
C GLY A 221 9.03 4.92 -18.19
N ALA A 222 9.44 5.01 -19.45
CA ALA A 222 8.53 4.85 -20.60
C ALA A 222 7.98 3.42 -20.69
N GLY A 223 8.83 2.42 -20.43
CA GLY A 223 8.43 1.02 -20.28
C GLY A 223 7.45 0.81 -19.14
N VAL A 224 7.69 1.43 -17.98
CA VAL A 224 6.76 1.38 -16.84
C VAL A 224 5.37 1.91 -17.23
N ILE A 225 5.29 3.07 -17.90
CA ILE A 225 4.01 3.65 -18.36
C ILE A 225 3.29 2.71 -19.33
N ARG A 226 4.01 2.17 -20.33
CA ARG A 226 3.47 1.22 -21.31
C ARG A 226 2.95 -0.05 -20.63
N ARG A 227 3.70 -0.61 -19.68
CA ARG A 227 3.30 -1.81 -18.94
C ARG A 227 2.17 -1.54 -17.96
N ALA A 228 2.11 -0.36 -17.33
CA ALA A 228 0.97 0.04 -16.49
C ALA A 228 -0.34 0.06 -17.29
N LYS A 229 -0.32 0.62 -18.51
CA LYS A 229 -1.47 0.62 -19.42
C LYS A 229 -1.89 -0.80 -19.78
N ALA A 230 -0.96 -1.64 -20.22
CA ALA A 230 -1.24 -3.04 -20.55
C ALA A 230 -1.78 -3.82 -19.34
N TYR A 231 -1.21 -3.61 -18.16
CA TYR A 231 -1.67 -4.22 -16.91
C TYR A 231 -3.11 -3.79 -16.58
N ASN A 232 -3.45 -2.51 -16.76
CA ASN A 232 -4.82 -2.02 -16.58
C ASN A 232 -5.81 -2.75 -17.49
N THR A 233 -5.45 -2.96 -18.76
CA THR A 233 -6.24 -3.74 -19.71
C THR A 233 -6.44 -5.18 -19.23
N CYS A 234 -5.38 -5.84 -18.76
CA CYS A 234 -5.45 -7.19 -18.20
C CYS A 234 -6.33 -7.27 -16.94
N MET A 235 -6.24 -6.29 -16.03
CA MET A 235 -7.12 -6.20 -14.86
C MET A 235 -8.59 -6.03 -15.27
N GLY A 236 -8.85 -5.25 -16.31
CA GLY A 236 -10.18 -5.10 -16.89
C GLY A 236 -10.71 -6.41 -17.47
N ALA A 237 -9.88 -7.14 -18.22
CA ALA A 237 -10.23 -8.44 -18.79
C ALA A 237 -10.54 -9.49 -17.70
N LEU A 238 -9.72 -9.55 -16.64
CA LEU A 238 -10.01 -10.39 -15.46
C LEU A 238 -11.34 -10.00 -14.82
N GLY A 239 -11.60 -8.69 -14.67
CA GLY A 239 -12.86 -8.20 -14.13
C GLY A 239 -14.07 -8.64 -14.95
N VAL A 240 -14.00 -8.52 -16.26
CA VAL A 240 -15.06 -9.00 -17.17
C VAL A 240 -15.25 -10.51 -17.04
N ALA A 241 -14.18 -11.28 -17.06
CA ALA A 241 -14.24 -12.75 -16.93
C ALA A 241 -14.85 -13.18 -15.58
N ALA A 242 -14.45 -12.54 -14.49
CA ALA A 242 -14.91 -12.84 -13.14
C ALA A 242 -16.25 -12.19 -12.77
N GLN A 243 -16.87 -11.45 -13.71
CA GLN A 243 -18.04 -10.61 -13.44
C GLN A 243 -17.82 -9.70 -12.22
N ALA A 244 -16.61 -9.18 -12.07
CA ALA A 244 -16.16 -8.35 -10.97
C ALA A 244 -15.82 -6.96 -11.51
N PRO A 245 -16.29 -5.86 -10.89
CA PRO A 245 -16.04 -4.51 -11.39
C PRO A 245 -14.61 -4.02 -11.10
N ILE A 246 -13.58 -4.88 -11.25
CA ILE A 246 -12.17 -4.59 -10.94
C ILE A 246 -11.73 -3.24 -11.54
N VAL A 247 -12.08 -2.98 -12.81
CA VAL A 247 -11.93 -1.66 -13.42
C VAL A 247 -13.32 -1.07 -13.70
N ASN A 248 -13.87 -0.37 -12.69
CA ASN A 248 -15.17 0.30 -12.75
C ASN A 248 -15.13 1.57 -13.62
N SER A 249 -16.28 2.26 -13.74
CA SER A 249 -16.38 3.48 -14.57
C SER A 249 -15.46 4.62 -14.11
N LYS A 250 -15.30 4.85 -12.80
CA LYS A 250 -14.40 5.88 -12.26
C LYS A 250 -12.94 5.56 -12.53
N LEU A 251 -12.53 4.29 -12.36
CA LEU A 251 -11.17 3.83 -12.66
C LEU A 251 -10.86 3.94 -14.16
N ARG A 252 -11.83 3.64 -15.04
CA ARG A 252 -11.69 3.88 -16.49
C ARG A 252 -11.55 5.37 -16.81
N ARG A 253 -12.29 6.25 -16.12
CA ARG A 253 -12.12 7.71 -16.28
C ARG A 253 -10.74 8.18 -15.88
N VAL A 254 -10.21 7.71 -14.74
CA VAL A 254 -8.82 8.01 -14.33
C VAL A 254 -7.83 7.55 -15.40
N ALA A 255 -7.97 6.33 -15.92
CA ALA A 255 -7.11 5.82 -16.99
C ALA A 255 -7.21 6.65 -18.27
N ALA A 256 -8.42 7.02 -18.70
CA ALA A 256 -8.64 7.86 -19.87
C ALA A 256 -8.00 9.25 -19.71
N TRP A 257 -8.14 9.87 -18.53
CA TRP A 257 -7.47 11.13 -18.23
C TRP A 257 -5.96 11.00 -18.24
N ALA A 258 -5.40 9.91 -17.71
CA ALA A 258 -3.96 9.71 -17.73
C ALA A 258 -3.45 9.58 -19.18
N GLU A 259 -4.14 8.78 -20.00
CA GLU A 259 -3.77 8.58 -21.41
C GLU A 259 -3.88 9.86 -22.23
N SER A 260 -4.92 10.68 -22.03
CA SER A 260 -5.06 11.96 -22.75
C SER A 260 -4.00 12.99 -22.38
N HIS A 261 -3.26 12.75 -21.29
CA HIS A 261 -2.14 13.58 -20.84
C HIS A 261 -0.78 12.87 -21.01
N GLY A 262 -0.70 11.81 -21.82
CA GLY A 262 0.57 11.14 -22.13
C GLY A 262 1.09 10.20 -21.03
N GLY A 263 0.27 9.85 -20.04
CA GLY A 263 0.58 8.89 -19.00
C GLY A 263 -0.25 7.60 -19.11
N ALA A 264 -0.24 6.82 -18.04
CA ALA A 264 -1.09 5.66 -17.86
C ALA A 264 -1.55 5.56 -16.41
N ALA A 265 -2.75 5.03 -16.17
CA ALA A 265 -3.21 4.75 -14.81
C ALA A 265 -3.89 3.39 -14.72
N LYS A 266 -3.84 2.82 -13.50
CA LYS A 266 -4.45 1.55 -13.15
C LYS A 266 -4.96 1.57 -11.71
N PRO A 267 -5.91 0.68 -11.34
CA PRO A 267 -6.29 0.51 -9.94
C PRO A 267 -5.09 0.07 -9.09
N SER A 268 -4.88 0.66 -7.93
CA SER A 268 -3.86 0.21 -6.96
C SER A 268 -4.52 -0.67 -5.89
N GLY A 269 -4.32 -1.98 -5.97
CA GLY A 269 -4.98 -2.98 -5.12
C GLY A 269 -5.99 -3.83 -5.92
N ALA A 270 -7.02 -4.33 -5.25
CA ALA A 270 -8.03 -5.19 -5.89
C ALA A 270 -8.87 -4.46 -6.97
N GLY A 271 -8.89 -3.13 -6.96
CA GLY A 271 -9.75 -2.34 -7.84
C GLY A 271 -11.19 -2.29 -7.34
N GLY A 272 -12.14 -1.98 -8.23
CA GLY A 272 -13.55 -1.75 -7.87
C GLY A 272 -13.87 -0.34 -7.36
N GLY A 273 -12.84 0.47 -7.09
CA GLY A 273 -12.91 1.73 -6.34
C GLY A 273 -11.58 1.98 -5.63
N ASP A 274 -11.64 2.57 -4.44
CA ASP A 274 -10.50 2.97 -3.61
C ASP A 274 -9.54 3.90 -4.36
N LEU A 275 -8.43 3.34 -4.84
CA LEU A 275 -7.24 4.07 -5.26
C LEU A 275 -6.86 3.65 -6.68
N ALA A 276 -6.50 4.63 -7.51
CA ALA A 276 -5.72 4.43 -8.71
C ALA A 276 -4.32 5.00 -8.52
N VAL A 277 -3.36 4.41 -9.21
CA VAL A 277 -2.02 4.98 -9.38
C VAL A 277 -1.82 5.34 -10.85
N ALA A 278 -1.30 6.54 -11.08
CA ALA A 278 -0.99 7.06 -12.40
C ALA A 278 0.51 7.30 -12.55
N PHE A 279 1.01 7.13 -13.77
CA PHE A 279 2.42 7.13 -14.14
C PHE A 279 2.64 8.09 -15.32
N PHE A 280 3.62 8.98 -15.19
CA PHE A 280 3.99 9.99 -16.19
C PHE A 280 5.50 10.10 -16.28
N SER A 281 6.01 10.54 -17.43
CA SER A 281 7.42 10.94 -17.58
C SER A 281 7.63 12.46 -17.54
N ASP A 282 6.56 13.22 -17.75
CA ASP A 282 6.54 14.69 -17.73
C ASP A 282 5.80 15.17 -16.46
N PRO A 283 6.49 15.87 -15.53
CA PRO A 283 5.86 16.48 -14.36
C PRO A 283 4.72 17.44 -14.69
N ASP A 284 4.84 18.24 -15.76
CA ASP A 284 3.80 19.21 -16.12
C ASP A 284 2.55 18.50 -16.63
N ALA A 285 2.72 17.40 -17.36
CA ALA A 285 1.62 16.54 -17.77
C ALA A 285 0.91 15.90 -16.57
N ALA A 286 1.66 15.44 -15.58
CA ALA A 286 1.14 14.92 -14.31
C ALA A 286 0.31 15.98 -13.56
N GLU A 287 0.74 17.23 -13.54
CA GLU A 287 0.00 18.33 -12.92
C GLU A 287 -1.31 18.64 -13.66
N ARG A 288 -1.28 18.71 -15.00
CA ARG A 288 -2.49 18.89 -15.83
C ARG A 288 -3.48 17.74 -15.62
N PHE A 289 -2.99 16.50 -15.55
CA PHE A 289 -3.79 15.33 -15.22
C PHE A 289 -4.45 15.43 -13.83
N ALA A 290 -3.69 15.84 -12.80
CA ALA A 290 -4.22 16.00 -11.46
C ALA A 290 -5.33 17.07 -11.41
N ALA A 291 -5.16 18.18 -12.13
CA ALA A 291 -6.16 19.21 -12.27
C ALA A 291 -7.43 18.69 -12.98
N ALA A 292 -7.27 17.94 -14.09
CA ALA A 292 -8.38 17.32 -14.79
C ALA A 292 -9.16 16.34 -13.90
N CYS A 293 -8.46 15.47 -13.16
CA CYS A 293 -9.09 14.57 -12.19
C CYS A 293 -9.89 15.33 -11.13
N LYS A 294 -9.33 16.42 -10.58
CA LYS A 294 -10.02 17.24 -9.59
C LYS A 294 -11.30 17.86 -10.15
N ASN A 295 -11.25 18.40 -11.37
CA ASN A 295 -12.41 18.97 -12.05
C ASN A 295 -13.48 17.91 -12.35
N ASP A 296 -13.06 16.65 -12.51
CA ASP A 296 -13.93 15.51 -12.78
C ASP A 296 -14.51 14.84 -11.51
N GLY A 297 -14.33 15.47 -10.34
CA GLY A 297 -14.82 14.97 -9.05
C GLY A 297 -14.00 13.81 -8.47
N LEU A 298 -12.82 13.53 -9.03
CA LEU A 298 -11.85 12.58 -8.50
C LEU A 298 -10.85 13.32 -7.60
N ARG A 299 -10.24 12.64 -6.63
CA ARG A 299 -9.39 13.30 -5.63
C ARG A 299 -7.93 12.86 -5.76
N PRO A 300 -7.03 13.68 -6.33
CA PRO A 300 -5.61 13.48 -6.18
C PRO A 300 -5.20 13.53 -4.69
N LEU A 301 -4.49 12.52 -4.23
CA LEU A 301 -3.96 12.45 -2.87
C LEU A 301 -2.56 13.04 -2.83
N ARG A 302 -2.36 14.00 -1.92
CA ARG A 302 -1.02 14.49 -1.57
C ARG A 302 -0.40 13.55 -0.55
N ALA A 303 0.31 12.54 -1.02
CA ALA A 303 1.05 11.64 -0.17
C ALA A 303 2.41 11.30 -0.79
N GLU A 304 3.44 11.27 0.05
CA GLU A 304 4.78 10.83 -0.33
C GLU A 304 4.73 9.33 -0.65
N MET A 305 5.28 8.94 -1.81
CA MET A 305 5.56 7.53 -2.12
C MET A 305 7.02 7.22 -1.86
N GLY A 306 7.31 5.99 -1.45
CA GLY A 306 8.65 5.59 -1.03
C GLY A 306 8.98 5.99 0.42
N ALA A 307 7.97 6.25 1.25
CA ALA A 307 8.18 6.67 2.62
C ALA A 307 8.90 5.61 3.47
N GLU A 308 9.57 6.02 4.54
CA GLU A 308 10.19 5.13 5.53
C GLU A 308 9.18 4.09 6.08
N GLY A 309 9.67 2.87 6.35
CA GLY A 309 8.90 1.78 6.94
C GLY A 309 8.51 2.04 8.40
N VAL A 310 8.38 0.99 9.22
CA VAL A 310 8.11 1.20 10.65
C VAL A 310 9.21 2.05 11.28
N ARG A 311 8.81 3.03 12.09
CA ARG A 311 9.74 3.91 12.80
C ARG A 311 9.19 4.34 14.15
N LEU A 312 10.09 4.67 15.07
CA LEU A 312 9.73 5.34 16.32
C LEU A 312 9.12 6.73 16.02
N LEU A 313 8.13 7.15 16.81
CA LEU A 313 7.58 8.50 16.66
C LEU A 313 8.64 9.55 17.00
N ARG A 314 8.79 10.54 16.11
CA ARG A 314 9.60 11.73 16.39
C ARG A 314 8.86 12.61 17.39
N VAL A 315 9.59 13.34 18.24
CA VAL A 315 9.04 14.13 19.37
C VAL A 315 7.97 15.16 18.92
N GLU A 316 8.02 15.61 17.65
CA GLU A 316 7.10 16.60 17.05
C GLU A 316 5.80 16.01 16.47
N GLU A 317 5.64 14.69 16.41
CA GLU A 317 4.40 14.04 15.92
C GLU A 317 3.32 13.87 17.03
N SER A 318 3.51 14.53 18.17
CA SER A 318 2.52 14.62 19.24
C SER A 318 1.49 15.71 18.93
N PRO A 319 0.17 15.44 18.93
CA PRO A 319 -0.85 16.43 18.54
C PRO A 319 -1.08 17.55 19.57
N ILE A 320 -0.14 17.80 20.47
CA ILE A 320 -0.22 18.87 21.46
C ILE A 320 0.63 20.05 20.94
N HIS A 321 -0.09 21.02 20.35
CA HIS A 321 0.33 22.33 19.85
C HIS A 321 1.00 22.43 18.46
N PRO A 322 0.37 23.14 17.50
CA PRO A 322 1.04 23.56 16.27
C PRO A 322 1.94 24.76 16.58
N ARG A 323 3.26 24.56 16.64
CA ARG A 323 4.18 25.67 16.45
C ARG A 323 4.46 25.81 14.96
N LEU A 324 3.89 26.88 14.38
CA LEU A 324 4.27 27.35 13.05
C LEU A 324 5.80 27.46 12.95
N ARG A 325 6.39 26.76 11.98
CA ARG A 325 7.64 27.22 11.36
C ARG A 325 7.39 27.44 9.87
N ARG A 326 7.37 28.73 9.52
CA ARG A 326 7.48 29.25 8.16
C ARG A 326 8.91 29.05 7.63
N ARG A 327 9.00 29.01 6.29
CA ARG A 327 10.16 29.12 5.37
C ARG A 327 10.80 27.77 5.03
N THR A 328 10.88 27.38 3.75
CA THR A 328 11.47 28.10 2.59
C THR A 328 10.56 28.05 1.35
N ARG A 329 10.13 29.21 0.81
CA ARG A 329 10.61 29.91 -0.40
C ARG A 329 10.62 29.05 -1.68
N TRP A 330 9.54 29.18 -2.45
CA TRP A 330 9.52 28.96 -3.90
C TRP A 330 9.73 30.32 -4.60
N PRO A 331 10.48 30.39 -5.71
CA PRO A 331 10.67 31.63 -6.45
C PRO A 331 9.42 31.96 -7.28
N HIS A 332 9.01 33.23 -7.22
CA HIS A 332 8.03 33.82 -8.13
C HIS A 332 8.75 34.31 -9.40
N THR A 333 8.17 34.00 -10.56
CA THR A 333 8.24 34.70 -11.86
C THR A 333 7.27 33.94 -12.78
N LEU A 334 6.28 34.51 -13.47
CA LEU A 334 5.81 35.87 -13.77
C LEU A 334 4.29 35.90 -13.63
#